data_AF-A0A3L8E018-F1
#
_entry.id   AF-A0A3L8E018-F1
#
_cell.length_a   1.000
_cell.length_b   1.000
_cell.length_c   1.000
_cell.angle_alpha   90.00
_cell.angle_beta   90.00
_cell.angle_gamma   90.00
#
_symmetry.space_group_name_H-M   'P 1'
#
loop_
_entity.id
_entity.type
_entity.pdbx_description
1 polymer ?
#
loop_
_entity_poly.entity_id
_entity_poly.type
_entity_poly.pdbx_seq_one_letter_code
_entity_poly.pdbx_strand_id
1 'polypeptide(L)'
;MIFEAMCFFASLCPGITSKLDYIAESGINAIWLSPIYPSPMVDFGYDISDFVNVDPIFGSLQDFQTLLKRAKKLGLKVVLDLVPNHTSDKHVWFQKALQGNKKYKNYYVWADGKNKDAQTPPNNWISVFSDSAWTYVESQKQWYLHQFDYRQPELNFYNPDVQEEMKNVLKFWLDLGIDGFRVDSAPFIYEDAKLRDEPRSYAAGATSRDYNTANSTWLPVNQNYKQLNLANEKVADESHYKIYKTLTHMHRTEPALTEGSYRSFTTNDNTVFGVIRNSGSRFVLLLINFNDDQSQVVDLSAE
;
A
#
# COMPACT_ATOMS: atom_id res chain seq x y z
N MET A 1 -2.21 7.68 14.78
CA MET A 1 -2.19 8.25 13.42
C MET A 1 -0.94 7.78 12.71
N ILE A 2 -1.08 7.28 11.48
CA ILE A 2 0.02 6.77 10.63
C ILE A 2 0.28 7.80 9.53
N PHE A 3 1.55 8.10 9.27
CA PHE A 3 1.97 8.90 8.12
C PHE A 3 2.55 7.97 7.06
N GLU A 4 1.97 8.00 5.87
CA GLU A 4 2.49 7.28 4.72
C GLU A 4 3.59 8.12 4.05
N ALA A 5 4.78 7.55 3.93
CA ALA A 5 5.85 8.12 3.14
C ALA A 5 5.96 7.33 1.83
N MET A 6 5.38 7.89 0.76
CA MET A 6 5.48 7.29 -0.57
C MET A 6 6.89 7.45 -1.14
N CYS A 7 7.44 6.36 -1.66
CA CYS A 7 8.85 6.24 -2.07
C CYS A 7 9.10 6.81 -3.48
N PHE A 8 8.82 8.10 -3.70
CA PHE A 8 9.02 8.76 -5.01
C PHE A 8 10.34 9.54 -5.14
N PHE A 9 11.19 9.54 -4.13
CA PHE A 9 12.39 10.39 -4.07
C PHE A 9 13.67 9.58 -3.80
N ALA A 10 14.74 9.90 -4.53
CA ALA A 10 16.08 9.37 -4.27
C ALA A 10 16.59 9.79 -2.87
N SER A 11 17.41 8.94 -2.25
CA SER A 11 17.93 9.10 -0.88
C SER A 11 16.84 9.20 0.18
N LEU A 12 15.78 8.42 0.03
CA LEU A 12 14.62 8.41 0.91
C LEU A 12 14.99 8.19 2.38
N CYS A 13 15.80 7.17 2.71
CA CYS A 13 16.09 6.83 4.10
C CYS A 13 16.82 7.99 4.84
N PRO A 14 17.92 8.56 4.30
CA PRO A 14 18.52 9.78 4.88
C PRO A 14 17.57 10.98 4.88
N GLY A 15 16.78 11.16 3.82
CA GLY A 15 15.81 12.24 3.67
C GLY A 15 14.75 12.22 4.77
N ILE A 16 14.07 11.10 4.96
CA ILE A 16 13.08 10.89 6.03
C ILE A 16 13.74 11.05 7.39
N THR A 17 14.94 10.47 7.60
CA THR A 17 15.67 10.58 8.87
C THR A 17 15.85 12.05 9.29
N SER A 18 16.19 12.93 8.34
CA SER A 18 16.34 14.38 8.59
C SER A 18 15.05 15.11 8.96
N LYS A 19 13.88 14.49 8.75
CA LYS A 19 12.56 15.06 9.00
C LYS A 19 11.82 14.38 10.16
N LEU A 20 12.40 13.37 10.80
CA LEU A 20 11.72 12.61 11.87
C LEU A 20 11.33 13.47 13.08
N ASP A 21 12.14 14.46 13.46
CA ASP A 21 11.78 15.39 14.54
C ASP A 21 10.48 16.15 14.21
N TYR A 22 10.39 16.67 13.00
CA TYR A 22 9.18 17.34 12.51
C TYR A 22 7.96 16.40 12.51
N ILE A 23 8.16 15.16 12.05
CA ILE A 23 7.09 14.13 12.04
C ILE A 23 6.62 13.87 13.48
N ALA A 24 7.55 13.68 14.44
CA ALA A 24 7.21 13.45 15.84
C ALA A 24 6.48 14.66 16.47
N GLU A 25 6.96 15.88 16.24
CA GLU A 25 6.36 17.13 16.72
C GLU A 25 4.93 17.37 16.20
N SER A 26 4.61 16.87 15.00
CA SER A 26 3.28 17.03 14.40
C SER A 26 2.18 16.19 15.07
N GLY A 27 2.53 15.27 15.96
CA GLY A 27 1.57 14.38 16.61
C GLY A 27 1.35 13.05 15.89
N ILE A 28 2.23 12.69 14.94
CA ILE A 28 2.27 11.35 14.33
C ILE A 28 2.89 10.34 15.31
N ASN A 29 2.43 9.09 15.28
CA ASN A 29 2.92 8.00 16.14
C ASN A 29 3.63 6.89 15.35
N ALA A 30 3.36 6.78 14.05
CA ALA A 30 3.92 5.77 13.19
C ALA A 30 4.20 6.35 11.80
N ILE A 31 5.30 5.92 11.20
CA ILE A 31 5.55 6.08 9.78
C ILE A 31 5.36 4.72 9.10
N TRP A 32 4.69 4.74 7.95
CA TRP A 32 4.58 3.60 7.05
C TRP A 32 5.32 3.96 5.76
N LEU A 33 6.27 3.11 5.36
CA LEU A 33 7.02 3.27 4.13
C LEU A 33 6.44 2.33 3.07
N SER A 34 6.16 2.84 1.86
CA SER A 34 5.98 1.98 0.68
C SER A 34 7.24 1.11 0.45
N PRO A 35 7.22 0.11 -0.45
CA PRO A 35 8.34 -0.81 -0.63
C PRO A 35 9.68 -0.09 -0.87
N ILE A 36 10.66 -0.37 -0.01
CA ILE A 36 12.04 0.16 -0.11
C ILE A 36 13.04 -0.89 -0.62
N TYR A 37 12.56 -2.06 -1.02
CA TYR A 37 13.36 -3.20 -1.40
C TYR A 37 13.97 -3.03 -2.79
N PRO A 38 15.13 -3.65 -3.10
CA PRO A 38 15.68 -3.66 -4.44
C PRO A 38 14.65 -4.04 -5.48
N SER A 39 14.45 -3.18 -6.46
CA SER A 39 13.41 -3.33 -7.47
C SER A 39 13.85 -2.73 -8.82
N PRO A 40 13.49 -3.36 -9.95
CA PRO A 40 13.62 -2.71 -11.26
C PRO A 40 12.74 -1.47 -11.45
N MET A 41 11.88 -1.14 -10.48
CA MET A 41 10.98 0.01 -10.47
C MET A 41 9.94 -0.01 -11.59
N VAL A 42 9.53 -1.20 -12.05
CA VAL A 42 8.42 -1.36 -13.01
C VAL A 42 7.12 -0.89 -12.39
N ASP A 43 6.92 -1.24 -11.12
CA ASP A 43 5.77 -0.89 -10.30
C ASP A 43 6.25 -0.14 -9.05
N PHE A 44 7.23 0.75 -9.24
CA PHE A 44 7.75 1.66 -8.21
C PHE A 44 8.09 1.02 -6.86
N GLY A 45 8.68 -0.18 -6.88
CA GLY A 45 9.13 -0.90 -5.69
C GLY A 45 8.31 -2.14 -5.35
N TYR A 46 7.10 -2.30 -5.91
CA TYR A 46 6.26 -3.48 -5.69
C TYR A 46 6.74 -4.71 -6.49
N ASP A 47 7.52 -4.52 -7.56
CA ASP A 47 8.27 -5.56 -8.26
C ASP A 47 9.61 -5.87 -7.55
N ILE A 48 9.57 -6.65 -6.47
CA ILE A 48 10.71 -6.88 -5.57
C ILE A 48 11.69 -7.91 -6.13
N SER A 49 12.96 -7.54 -6.26
CA SER A 49 14.06 -8.39 -6.75
C SER A 49 14.97 -8.96 -5.65
N ASP A 50 14.91 -8.40 -4.44
CA ASP A 50 15.53 -8.92 -3.21
C ASP A 50 14.72 -8.44 -1.99
N PHE A 51 14.17 -9.35 -1.20
CA PHE A 51 13.31 -9.01 -0.06
C PHE A 51 14.05 -8.57 1.22
N VAL A 52 15.37 -8.76 1.31
CA VAL A 52 16.12 -8.59 2.57
C VAL A 52 17.20 -7.51 2.48
N ASN A 53 17.01 -6.55 1.58
CA ASN A 53 17.91 -5.43 1.41
C ASN A 53 17.12 -4.15 1.10
N VAL A 54 17.82 -3.03 0.96
CA VAL A 54 17.24 -1.72 0.57
C VAL A 54 17.73 -1.35 -0.81
N ASP A 55 16.83 -0.85 -1.66
CA ASP A 55 17.18 -0.39 -3.00
C ASP A 55 18.17 0.78 -2.92
N PRO A 56 19.28 0.76 -3.69
CA PRO A 56 20.27 1.83 -3.72
C PRO A 56 19.70 3.22 -4.01
N ILE A 57 18.56 3.34 -4.71
CA ILE A 57 17.88 4.62 -4.95
C ILE A 57 17.40 5.23 -3.63
N PHE A 58 16.98 4.41 -2.66
CA PHE A 58 16.46 4.87 -1.36
C PHE A 58 17.55 4.97 -0.28
N GLY A 59 18.69 4.31 -0.47
CA GLY A 59 19.84 4.32 0.41
C GLY A 59 20.42 2.92 0.58
N SER A 60 21.02 2.66 1.74
CA SER A 60 21.52 1.34 2.12
C SER A 60 20.73 0.75 3.28
N LEU A 61 20.92 -0.55 3.53
CA LEU A 61 20.41 -1.19 4.76
C LEU A 61 20.92 -0.47 6.03
N GLN A 62 22.13 0.09 5.99
CA GLN A 62 22.70 0.87 7.10
C GLN A 62 21.97 2.22 7.30
N ASP A 63 21.57 2.88 6.21
CA ASP A 63 20.76 4.11 6.28
C ASP A 63 19.38 3.81 6.86
N PHE A 64 18.76 2.69 6.46
CA PHE A 64 17.50 2.25 7.05
C PHE A 64 17.62 1.95 8.55
N GLN A 65 18.67 1.26 8.98
CA GLN A 65 18.95 1.05 10.40
C GLN A 65 19.13 2.37 11.16
N THR A 66 19.73 3.37 10.53
CA THR A 66 19.88 4.72 11.09
C THR A 66 18.53 5.41 11.27
N LEU A 67 17.67 5.35 10.24
CA LEU A 67 16.29 5.81 10.28
C LEU A 67 15.52 5.15 11.43
N LEU A 68 15.55 3.82 11.49
CA LEU A 68 14.85 3.03 12.49
C LEU A 68 15.30 3.39 13.92
N LYS A 69 16.61 3.51 14.15
CA LYS A 69 17.17 3.92 15.44
C LYS A 69 16.72 5.34 15.83
N ARG A 70 16.68 6.27 14.87
CA ARG A 70 16.23 7.64 15.13
C ARG A 70 14.73 7.70 15.41
N ALA A 71 13.91 6.99 14.65
CA ALA A 71 12.46 6.92 14.84
C ALA A 71 12.11 6.38 16.23
N LYS A 72 12.76 5.28 16.67
CA LYS A 72 12.58 4.73 18.02
C LYS A 72 12.94 5.71 19.13
N LYS A 73 14.03 6.47 18.98
CA LYS A 73 14.40 7.52 19.96
C LYS A 73 13.33 8.62 20.10
N LEU A 74 12.53 8.83 19.07
CA LEU A 74 11.44 9.81 19.04
C LEU A 74 10.08 9.19 19.40
N GLY A 75 10.05 7.91 19.80
CA GLY A 75 8.81 7.19 20.10
C GLY A 75 7.94 6.88 18.87
N LEU A 76 8.49 7.01 17.66
CA LEU A 76 7.80 6.68 16.42
C LEU A 76 7.91 5.19 16.11
N LYS A 77 6.81 4.61 15.66
CA LYS A 77 6.72 3.26 15.10
C LYS A 77 7.09 3.26 13.62
N VAL A 78 7.76 2.22 13.14
CA VAL A 78 8.12 2.07 11.71
C VAL A 78 7.45 0.82 11.16
N VAL A 79 6.57 1.00 10.17
CA VAL A 79 5.87 -0.08 9.47
C VAL A 79 6.40 -0.14 8.03
N LEU A 80 6.69 -1.34 7.53
CA LEU A 80 7.07 -1.54 6.13
C LEU A 80 5.90 -2.13 5.34
N ASP A 81 5.81 -1.76 4.06
CA ASP A 81 4.97 -2.47 3.11
C ASP A 81 5.59 -3.82 2.72
N LEU A 82 4.78 -4.85 2.56
CA LEU A 82 5.18 -6.18 2.11
C LEU A 82 4.23 -6.66 1.02
N VAL A 83 4.82 -7.13 -0.08
CA VAL A 83 4.10 -7.73 -1.20
C VAL A 83 4.49 -9.22 -1.26
N PRO A 84 3.76 -10.12 -0.58
CA PRO A 84 4.14 -11.53 -0.53
C PRO A 84 3.74 -12.27 -1.82
N ASN A 85 2.79 -11.73 -2.58
CA ASN A 85 2.10 -12.36 -3.69
C ASN A 85 3.03 -12.77 -4.86
N HIS A 86 3.98 -11.90 -5.21
CA HIS A 86 4.81 -12.04 -6.40
C HIS A 86 6.22 -11.53 -6.14
N THR A 87 7.15 -11.86 -7.02
CA THR A 87 8.48 -11.23 -7.08
C THR A 87 8.63 -10.46 -8.38
N SER A 88 9.71 -9.71 -8.55
CA SER A 88 10.18 -9.28 -9.87
C SER A 88 10.61 -10.48 -10.72
N ASP A 89 10.46 -10.40 -12.04
CA ASP A 89 11.06 -11.34 -12.99
C ASP A 89 12.59 -11.34 -12.90
N LYS A 90 13.22 -10.29 -12.36
CA LYS A 90 14.66 -10.23 -12.10
C LYS A 90 15.08 -10.88 -10.79
N HIS A 91 14.13 -11.30 -9.95
CA HIS A 91 14.43 -12.00 -8.69
C HIS A 91 15.21 -13.29 -8.98
N VAL A 92 16.23 -13.59 -8.15
CA VAL A 92 17.10 -14.76 -8.33
C VAL A 92 16.32 -16.08 -8.40
N TRP A 93 15.20 -16.15 -7.68
CA TRP A 93 14.31 -17.30 -7.71
C TRP A 93 13.70 -17.49 -9.11
N PHE A 94 13.13 -16.45 -9.71
CA PHE A 94 12.51 -16.56 -11.04
C PHE A 94 13.55 -16.81 -12.13
N GLN A 95 14.71 -16.14 -12.05
CA GLN A 95 15.82 -16.39 -12.97
C GLN A 95 16.30 -17.85 -12.94
N LYS A 96 16.40 -18.46 -11.75
CA LYS A 96 16.71 -19.89 -11.62
C LYS A 96 15.58 -20.80 -12.11
N ALA A 97 14.32 -20.40 -11.93
CA ALA A 97 13.17 -21.12 -12.49
C ALA A 97 13.23 -21.16 -14.03
N LEU A 98 13.52 -20.02 -14.67
CA LEU A 98 13.69 -19.90 -16.13
C LEU A 98 14.86 -20.73 -16.66
N GLN A 99 15.89 -20.96 -15.84
CA GLN A 99 17.02 -21.85 -16.14
C GLN A 99 16.70 -23.34 -15.89
N GLY A 100 15.47 -23.68 -15.52
CA GLY A 100 15.01 -25.05 -15.31
C GLY A 100 15.36 -25.65 -13.94
N ASN A 101 15.76 -24.83 -12.96
CA ASN A 101 15.98 -25.33 -11.61
C ASN A 101 14.64 -25.78 -10.99
N LYS A 102 14.51 -27.08 -10.71
CA LYS A 102 13.27 -27.69 -10.22
C LYS A 102 12.72 -27.06 -8.93
N LYS A 103 13.59 -26.74 -7.96
CA LYS A 103 13.17 -26.14 -6.69
C LYS A 103 12.51 -24.80 -6.96
N TYR A 104 13.21 -23.91 -7.66
CA TYR A 104 12.71 -22.56 -7.91
C TYR A 104 11.59 -22.53 -8.95
N LYS A 105 11.51 -23.50 -9.85
CA LYS A 105 10.35 -23.64 -10.74
C LYS A 105 9.07 -23.84 -9.93
N ASN A 106 9.12 -24.67 -8.89
CA ASN A 106 7.99 -24.89 -7.97
C ASN A 106 7.68 -23.70 -7.05
N TYR A 107 8.51 -22.65 -7.03
CA TYR A 107 8.19 -21.43 -6.28
C TYR A 107 7.15 -20.57 -7.00
N TYR A 108 6.89 -20.81 -8.29
CA TYR A 108 5.95 -20.02 -9.08
C TYR A 108 4.83 -20.90 -9.63
N VAL A 109 3.73 -20.26 -10.04
CA VAL A 109 2.60 -20.94 -10.68
C VAL A 109 2.89 -21.11 -12.18
N TRP A 110 3.05 -22.35 -12.61
CA TRP A 110 3.24 -22.74 -14.02
C TRP A 110 2.11 -23.64 -14.49
N ALA A 111 1.68 -23.49 -15.74
CA ALA A 111 0.66 -24.33 -16.34
C ALA A 111 0.87 -24.53 -17.84
N ASP A 112 0.37 -25.65 -18.34
CA ASP A 112 0.28 -25.91 -19.77
C ASP A 112 -0.92 -25.13 -20.35
N GLY A 113 -0.78 -24.63 -21.58
CA GLY A 113 -1.90 -23.98 -22.28
C GLY A 113 -3.03 -24.97 -22.57
N LYS A 114 -4.28 -24.49 -22.68
CA LYS A 114 -5.46 -25.34 -22.91
C LYS A 114 -5.35 -26.25 -24.13
N ASN A 115 -4.70 -25.75 -25.19
CA ASN A 115 -4.42 -26.49 -26.43
C ASN A 115 -2.98 -26.99 -26.54
N LYS A 116 -2.19 -26.88 -25.46
CA LYS A 116 -0.74 -27.16 -25.43
C LYS A 116 0.06 -26.44 -26.51
N ASP A 117 -0.41 -25.27 -26.92
CA ASP A 117 0.28 -24.36 -27.82
C ASP A 117 0.77 -23.11 -27.05
N ALA A 118 1.55 -22.28 -27.75
CA ALA A 118 2.10 -21.03 -27.24
C ALA A 118 1.11 -19.84 -27.34
N GLN A 119 -0.14 -20.08 -27.74
CA GLN A 119 -1.12 -19.03 -28.06
C GLN A 119 -2.33 -19.03 -27.12
N THR A 120 -2.71 -20.21 -26.63
CA THR A 120 -3.89 -20.41 -25.82
C THR A 120 -3.49 -20.58 -24.36
N PRO A 121 -3.79 -19.59 -23.49
CA PRO A 121 -3.46 -19.69 -22.07
C PRO A 121 -4.23 -20.85 -21.40
N PRO A 122 -3.86 -21.23 -20.17
CA PRO A 122 -4.51 -22.30 -19.41
C PRO A 122 -6.01 -22.07 -19.18
N ASN A 123 -6.40 -20.81 -18.93
CA ASN A 123 -7.78 -20.39 -18.70
C ASN A 123 -8.00 -18.93 -19.14
N ASN A 124 -9.19 -18.40 -18.90
CA ASN A 124 -9.59 -17.03 -19.24
C ASN A 124 -9.26 -15.97 -18.17
N TRP A 125 -8.32 -16.23 -17.25
CA TRP A 125 -7.95 -15.25 -16.23
C TRP A 125 -7.29 -14.01 -16.83
N ILE A 126 -7.66 -12.85 -16.29
CA ILE A 126 -7.24 -11.53 -16.77
C ILE A 126 -6.42 -10.87 -15.67
N SER A 127 -5.31 -10.27 -16.07
CA SER A 127 -4.46 -9.47 -15.19
C SER A 127 -5.18 -8.18 -14.79
N VAL A 128 -4.93 -7.70 -13.58
CA VAL A 128 -5.40 -6.40 -13.08
C VAL A 128 -4.87 -5.24 -13.93
N PHE A 129 -3.66 -5.37 -14.48
CA PHE A 129 -2.96 -4.29 -15.21
C PHE A 129 -2.92 -4.50 -16.72
N SER A 130 -3.26 -5.69 -17.21
CA SER A 130 -3.09 -6.06 -18.62
C SER A 130 -4.15 -7.06 -19.09
N ASP A 131 -3.96 -7.67 -20.26
CA ASP A 131 -4.89 -8.65 -20.80
C ASP A 131 -4.75 -10.00 -20.08
N SER A 132 -4.21 -11.03 -20.73
CA SER A 132 -4.02 -12.35 -20.13
C SER A 132 -3.19 -12.26 -18.83
N ALA A 133 -3.65 -12.94 -17.77
CA ALA A 133 -2.84 -13.16 -16.56
C ALA A 133 -1.70 -14.17 -16.76
N TRP A 134 -1.56 -14.69 -17.98
CA TRP A 134 -0.59 -15.72 -18.33
C TRP A 134 0.37 -15.22 -19.40
N THR A 135 1.66 -15.43 -19.14
CA THR A 135 2.73 -15.19 -20.11
C THR A 135 3.45 -16.50 -20.46
N TYR A 136 3.56 -16.79 -21.76
CA TYR A 136 4.20 -18.01 -22.26
C TYR A 136 5.72 -17.87 -22.30
N VAL A 137 6.43 -18.92 -21.86
CA VAL A 137 7.90 -18.99 -21.86
C VAL A 137 8.35 -20.13 -22.75
N GLU A 138 8.88 -19.79 -23.93
CA GLU A 138 9.30 -20.73 -24.96
C GLU A 138 10.31 -21.77 -24.44
N SER A 139 11.31 -21.35 -23.65
CA SER A 139 12.33 -22.25 -23.11
C SER A 139 11.78 -23.28 -22.12
N GLN A 140 10.66 -22.98 -21.49
CA GLN A 140 9.97 -23.86 -20.54
C GLN A 140 8.78 -24.60 -21.16
N LYS A 141 8.31 -24.16 -22.34
CA LYS A 141 7.09 -24.61 -23.02
C LYS A 141 5.85 -24.56 -22.12
N GLN A 142 5.78 -23.56 -21.26
CA GLN A 142 4.73 -23.39 -20.26
C GLN A 142 4.41 -21.91 -20.07
N TRP A 143 3.23 -21.66 -19.53
CA TRP A 143 2.78 -20.34 -19.09
C TRP A 143 3.10 -20.16 -17.61
N TYR A 144 3.51 -18.96 -17.20
CA TYR A 144 3.50 -18.56 -15.79
C TYR A 144 2.40 -17.54 -15.53
N LEU A 145 1.89 -17.55 -14.30
CA LEU A 145 0.85 -16.63 -13.84
C LEU A 145 1.45 -15.29 -13.37
N HIS A 146 0.74 -14.21 -13.66
CA HIS A 146 0.93 -12.88 -13.10
C HIS A 146 -0.44 -12.19 -12.94
N GLN A 147 -0.86 -11.85 -11.71
CA GLN A 147 -2.10 -11.08 -11.52
C GLN A 147 -1.91 -9.60 -11.90
N PHE A 148 -0.68 -9.10 -11.88
CA PHE A 148 -0.33 -7.70 -12.18
C PHE A 148 0.48 -7.61 -13.47
N ASP A 149 1.60 -6.88 -13.50
CA ASP A 149 2.47 -6.79 -14.69
C ASP A 149 3.11 -8.16 -15.00
N TYR A 150 3.39 -8.45 -16.27
CA TYR A 150 4.04 -9.72 -16.65
C TYR A 150 5.43 -9.89 -16.01
N ARG A 151 6.08 -8.80 -15.58
CA ARG A 151 7.35 -8.82 -14.83
C ARG A 151 7.15 -9.06 -13.34
N GLN A 152 5.94 -9.34 -12.88
CA GLN A 152 5.57 -9.72 -11.51
C GLN A 152 5.05 -11.17 -11.45
N PRO A 153 5.90 -12.19 -11.72
CA PRO A 153 5.47 -13.59 -11.66
C PRO A 153 5.02 -14.00 -10.25
N GLU A 154 3.91 -14.73 -10.21
CA GLU A 154 3.25 -15.11 -8.95
C GLU A 154 3.94 -16.25 -8.23
N LEU A 155 4.07 -16.08 -6.92
CA LEU A 155 4.56 -17.12 -6.02
C LEU A 155 3.47 -18.14 -5.73
N ASN A 156 3.82 -19.42 -5.79
CA ASN A 156 2.91 -20.51 -5.46
C ASN A 156 2.83 -20.72 -3.94
N PHE A 157 1.84 -20.11 -3.28
CA PHE A 157 1.65 -20.24 -1.83
C PHE A 157 1.11 -21.61 -1.37
N TYR A 158 0.77 -22.52 -2.27
CA TYR A 158 0.56 -23.93 -1.89
C TYR A 158 1.88 -24.66 -1.61
N ASN A 159 3.01 -24.10 -2.04
CA ASN A 159 4.33 -24.66 -1.76
C ASN A 159 4.81 -24.26 -0.33
N PRO A 160 5.02 -25.22 0.60
CA PRO A 160 5.46 -24.91 1.96
C PRO A 160 6.84 -24.24 1.99
N ASP A 161 7.71 -24.46 1.00
CA ASP A 161 9.01 -23.79 0.93
C ASP A 161 8.83 -22.27 0.70
N VAL A 162 7.88 -21.87 -0.15
CA VAL A 162 7.57 -20.45 -0.40
C VAL A 162 7.04 -19.78 0.87
N GLN A 163 6.15 -20.46 1.59
CA GLN A 163 5.63 -19.97 2.87
C GLN A 163 6.75 -19.76 3.89
N GLU A 164 7.73 -20.66 3.93
CA GLU A 164 8.87 -20.56 4.84
C GLU A 164 9.83 -19.44 4.44
N GLU A 165 10.11 -19.25 3.15
CA GLU A 165 10.91 -18.11 2.66
C GLU A 165 10.25 -16.78 3.04
N MET A 166 8.93 -16.66 2.89
CA MET A 166 8.20 -15.44 3.29
C MET A 166 8.21 -15.19 4.80
N LYS A 167 8.13 -16.25 5.62
CA LYS A 167 8.35 -16.11 7.08
C LYS A 167 9.76 -15.64 7.41
N ASN A 168 10.77 -16.11 6.68
CA ASN A 168 12.15 -15.68 6.86
C ASN A 168 12.34 -14.20 6.51
N VAL A 169 11.68 -13.73 5.43
CA VAL A 169 11.62 -12.30 5.09
C VAL A 169 10.99 -11.49 6.22
N LEU A 170 9.82 -11.91 6.71
CA LEU A 170 9.15 -11.26 7.84
C LEU A 170 10.06 -11.19 9.06
N LYS A 171 10.68 -12.32 9.42
CA LYS A 171 11.57 -12.45 10.56
C LYS A 171 12.79 -11.53 10.44
N PHE A 172 13.41 -11.45 9.27
CA PHE A 172 14.57 -10.60 9.03
C PHE A 172 14.29 -9.14 9.41
N TRP A 173 13.19 -8.56 8.94
CA TRP A 173 12.85 -7.16 9.22
C TRP A 173 12.36 -6.95 10.66
N LEU A 174 11.64 -7.91 11.23
CA LEU A 174 11.24 -7.86 12.64
C LEU A 174 12.46 -7.96 13.58
N ASP A 175 13.45 -8.80 13.25
CA ASP A 175 14.71 -8.92 13.99
C ASP A 175 15.56 -7.63 13.87
N LEU A 176 15.54 -6.95 12.71
CA LEU A 176 16.08 -5.59 12.54
C LEU A 176 15.36 -4.56 13.42
N GLY A 177 14.09 -4.83 13.75
CA GLY A 177 13.33 -4.11 14.75
C GLY A 177 12.27 -3.16 14.21
N ILE A 178 11.73 -3.39 13.01
CA ILE A 178 10.52 -2.70 12.58
C ILE A 178 9.33 -3.05 13.49
N ASP A 179 8.28 -2.25 13.50
CA ASP A 179 7.13 -2.40 14.39
C ASP A 179 5.93 -3.12 13.76
N GLY A 180 5.98 -3.44 12.46
CA GLY A 180 4.96 -4.22 11.79
C GLY A 180 5.01 -4.12 10.27
N PHE A 181 4.04 -4.75 9.61
CA PHE A 181 3.88 -4.72 8.16
C PHE A 181 2.48 -4.26 7.77
N ARG A 182 2.41 -3.57 6.64
CA ARG A 182 1.20 -3.46 5.81
C ARG A 182 1.34 -4.51 4.71
N VAL A 183 0.34 -5.38 4.53
CA VAL A 183 0.41 -6.47 3.54
C VAL A 183 -0.40 -6.08 2.31
N ASP A 184 0.29 -5.90 1.20
CA ASP A 184 -0.31 -5.61 -0.09
C ASP A 184 -0.83 -6.88 -0.80
N SER A 185 -1.79 -6.70 -1.70
CA SER A 185 -2.25 -7.75 -2.61
C SER A 185 -2.70 -9.05 -1.95
N ALA A 186 -3.08 -9.01 -0.67
CA ALA A 186 -3.49 -10.18 0.10
C ALA A 186 -4.63 -11.01 -0.53
N PRO A 187 -5.64 -10.41 -1.22
CA PRO A 187 -6.67 -11.18 -1.90
C PRO A 187 -6.18 -12.08 -3.05
N PHE A 188 -4.96 -11.85 -3.55
CA PHE A 188 -4.41 -12.55 -4.72
C PHE A 188 -3.45 -13.69 -4.37
N ILE A 189 -3.16 -13.94 -3.09
CA ILE A 189 -2.14 -14.91 -2.63
C ILE A 189 -2.46 -16.37 -3.01
N TYR A 190 -3.75 -16.69 -3.18
CA TYR A 190 -4.19 -18.04 -3.53
C TYR A 190 -5.18 -17.98 -4.68
N GLU A 191 -4.98 -18.88 -5.64
CA GLU A 191 -5.88 -19.08 -6.78
C GLU A 191 -6.61 -20.42 -6.67
N ASP A 192 -7.59 -20.61 -7.55
CA ASP A 192 -8.23 -21.91 -7.71
C ASP A 192 -7.22 -22.96 -8.19
N ALA A 193 -6.90 -23.93 -7.33
CA ALA A 193 -5.94 -25.00 -7.63
C ALA A 193 -6.30 -25.84 -8.87
N LYS A 194 -7.56 -25.78 -9.35
CA LYS A 194 -8.01 -26.45 -10.58
C LYS A 194 -7.89 -25.56 -11.83
N LEU A 195 -7.49 -24.30 -11.68
CA LEU A 195 -7.34 -23.31 -12.75
C LEU A 195 -8.59 -23.18 -13.63
N ARG A 196 -9.80 -23.24 -13.04
CA ARG A 196 -11.05 -23.17 -13.81
C ARG A 196 -11.24 -21.79 -14.44
N ASP A 197 -11.94 -21.77 -15.58
CA ASP A 197 -12.37 -20.52 -16.21
C ASP A 197 -13.32 -19.74 -15.28
N GLU A 198 -13.14 -18.42 -15.22
CA GLU A 198 -14.06 -17.48 -14.57
C GLU A 198 -15.40 -17.42 -15.33
N PRO A 199 -16.54 -17.25 -14.63
CA PRO A 199 -17.84 -17.10 -15.27
C PRO A 199 -17.86 -15.82 -16.11
N ARG A 200 -18.41 -15.88 -17.33
CA ARG A 200 -18.60 -14.66 -18.14
C ARG A 200 -19.81 -13.87 -17.65
N SER A 201 -19.75 -12.54 -17.73
CA SER A 201 -20.84 -11.66 -17.27
C SER A 201 -22.11 -11.80 -18.12
N TYR A 202 -21.98 -12.20 -19.40
CA TYR A 202 -23.06 -12.29 -20.40
C TYR A 202 -23.94 -11.03 -20.53
N ALA A 203 -23.50 -9.89 -19.99
CA ALA A 203 -24.23 -8.64 -20.04
C ALA A 203 -24.22 -8.06 -21.46
N ALA A 204 -25.31 -7.40 -21.86
CA ALA A 204 -25.40 -6.78 -23.18
C ALA A 204 -24.36 -5.66 -23.31
N GLY A 205 -23.47 -5.76 -24.31
CA GLY A 205 -22.34 -4.84 -24.49
C GLY A 205 -21.07 -5.24 -23.74
N ALA A 206 -21.10 -6.32 -22.96
CA ALA A 206 -19.92 -6.79 -22.26
C ALA A 206 -18.86 -7.32 -23.23
N THR A 207 -17.66 -6.79 -23.12
CA THR A 207 -16.50 -7.34 -23.81
C THR A 207 -16.06 -8.64 -23.13
N SER A 208 -15.14 -9.38 -23.75
CA SER A 208 -14.43 -10.48 -23.06
C SER A 208 -13.60 -10.02 -21.85
N ARG A 209 -13.59 -8.71 -21.55
CA ARG A 209 -12.79 -8.02 -20.53
C ARG A 209 -13.66 -7.22 -19.54
N ASP A 210 -14.98 -7.37 -19.53
CA ASP A 210 -15.86 -6.55 -18.67
C ASP A 210 -15.77 -6.94 -17.19
N TYR A 211 -14.73 -6.40 -16.56
CA TYR A 211 -14.53 -6.17 -15.14
C TYR A 211 -13.93 -4.74 -15.03
N ASN A 212 -14.60 -3.83 -14.30
CA ASN A 212 -14.31 -2.38 -14.33
C ASN A 212 -12.97 -2.01 -13.65
N THR A 213 -11.94 -1.52 -14.37
CA THR A 213 -10.91 -0.59 -13.84
C THR A 213 -10.20 0.25 -14.92
N ALA A 214 -9.67 1.41 -14.49
CA ALA A 214 -9.43 2.64 -15.26
C ALA A 214 -8.03 2.83 -15.91
N ASN A 215 -7.96 3.79 -16.84
CA ASN A 215 -6.80 4.20 -17.64
C ASN A 215 -5.94 5.34 -17.01
N SER A 216 -4.71 5.02 -16.57
CA SER A 216 -3.49 5.87 -16.36
C SER A 216 -3.48 6.98 -15.28
N THR A 217 -2.33 7.32 -14.66
CA THR A 217 -1.30 8.28 -15.16
C THR A 217 0.07 8.23 -14.40
N TRP A 218 1.08 8.96 -14.92
CA TRP A 218 2.54 9.02 -14.62
C TRP A 218 3.03 10.27 -13.80
N LEU A 219 2.22 10.77 -12.86
CA LEU A 219 2.11 12.14 -12.31
C LEU A 219 3.33 13.12 -12.26
N PRO A 220 3.17 14.37 -12.79
CA PRO A 220 4.03 15.53 -12.49
C PRO A 220 3.67 16.24 -11.16
N VAL A 221 4.61 17.07 -10.64
CA VAL A 221 4.40 17.91 -9.45
C VAL A 221 3.26 18.92 -9.69
N ASN A 222 2.32 19.02 -8.74
CA ASN A 222 1.20 19.94 -8.84
C ASN A 222 1.69 21.41 -8.90
N GLN A 223 1.18 22.19 -9.85
CA GLN A 223 1.61 23.58 -10.10
C GLN A 223 1.41 24.51 -8.88
N ASN A 224 0.50 24.16 -7.97
CA ASN A 224 0.19 24.97 -6.79
C ASN A 224 1.23 24.90 -5.66
N TYR A 225 2.28 24.06 -5.75
CA TYR A 225 3.28 23.87 -4.69
C TYR A 225 3.98 25.17 -4.23
N LYS A 226 4.02 26.21 -5.08
CA LYS A 226 4.62 27.51 -4.74
C LYS A 226 3.80 28.26 -3.67
N GLN A 227 2.50 28.02 -3.64
CA GLN A 227 1.55 28.66 -2.73
C GLN A 227 1.20 27.68 -1.60
N LEU A 228 0.81 26.46 -1.96
CA LEU A 228 0.44 25.38 -1.04
C LEU A 228 1.67 24.52 -0.73
N ASN A 229 2.40 24.89 0.32
CA ASN A 229 3.49 24.09 0.87
C ASN A 229 3.66 24.32 2.36
N LEU A 230 4.33 23.37 3.00
CA LEU A 230 4.56 23.37 4.45
C LEU A 230 5.29 24.62 4.95
N ALA A 231 6.22 25.20 4.19
CA ALA A 231 6.96 26.37 4.64
C ALA A 231 6.03 27.59 4.78
N ASN A 232 5.17 27.80 3.78
CA ASN A 232 4.14 28.84 3.82
C ASN A 232 3.11 28.57 4.93
N GLU A 233 2.65 27.31 5.07
CA GLU A 233 1.67 26.95 6.10
C GLU A 233 2.19 27.09 7.54
N LYS A 234 3.51 26.98 7.78
CA LYS A 234 4.09 27.18 9.11
C LYS A 234 4.05 28.62 9.56
N VAL A 235 4.24 29.57 8.64
CA VAL A 235 4.32 31.01 8.96
C VAL A 235 2.96 31.71 8.85
N ALA A 236 2.03 31.18 8.05
CA ALA A 236 0.68 31.73 7.92
C ALA A 236 -0.06 31.71 9.27
N ASP A 237 -0.86 32.73 9.57
CA ASP A 237 -1.62 32.83 10.81
C ASP A 237 -2.59 31.65 10.98
N GLU A 238 -3.29 31.30 9.91
CA GLU A 238 -4.17 30.13 9.81
C GLU A 238 -3.70 29.21 8.67
N SER A 239 -3.66 27.90 8.92
CA SER A 239 -3.26 26.91 7.91
C SER A 239 -3.75 25.50 8.24
N HIS A 240 -3.84 24.65 7.21
CA HIS A 240 -4.16 23.23 7.39
C HIS A 240 -3.16 22.53 8.30
N TYR A 241 -1.86 22.83 8.19
CA TYR A 241 -0.85 22.34 9.13
C TYR A 241 -1.15 22.68 10.60
N LYS A 242 -1.56 23.92 10.90
CA LYS A 242 -1.90 24.32 12.28
C LYS A 242 -3.17 23.62 12.76
N ILE A 243 -4.20 23.54 11.93
CA ILE A 243 -5.44 22.79 12.23
C ILE A 243 -5.09 21.33 12.52
N TYR A 244 -4.29 20.69 11.66
CA TYR A 244 -3.85 19.31 11.84
C TYR A 244 -3.12 19.11 13.18
N LYS A 245 -2.15 19.97 13.52
CA LYS A 245 -1.45 19.90 14.81
C LYS A 245 -2.39 20.05 16.01
N THR A 246 -3.38 20.93 15.93
CA THR A 246 -4.38 21.09 16.99
C THR A 246 -5.22 19.82 17.13
N LEU A 247 -5.70 19.26 16.02
CA LEU A 247 -6.51 18.03 16.02
C LEU A 247 -5.71 16.81 16.51
N THR A 248 -4.44 16.67 16.13
CA THR A 248 -3.58 15.58 16.63
C THR A 248 -3.27 15.73 18.12
N HIS A 249 -3.06 16.96 18.59
CA HIS A 249 -2.91 17.24 20.02
C HIS A 249 -4.19 16.87 20.78
N MET A 250 -5.35 17.36 20.33
CA MET A 250 -6.65 17.04 20.94
C MET A 250 -6.91 15.53 20.97
N HIS A 251 -6.64 14.81 19.88
CA HIS A 251 -6.81 13.35 19.85
C HIS A 251 -5.95 12.65 20.91
N ARG A 252 -4.84 13.25 21.37
CA ARG A 252 -3.98 12.65 22.41
C ARG A 252 -4.35 13.10 23.82
N THR A 253 -4.89 14.29 23.99
CA THR A 253 -5.05 14.91 25.31
C THR A 253 -6.50 15.04 25.74
N GLU A 254 -7.46 14.86 24.84
CA GLU A 254 -8.89 14.97 25.13
C GLU A 254 -9.51 13.58 25.36
N PRO A 255 -9.87 13.22 26.60
CA PRO A 255 -10.43 11.90 26.92
C PRO A 255 -11.67 11.54 26.11
N ALA A 256 -12.47 12.55 25.74
CA ALA A 256 -13.63 12.33 24.86
C ALA A 256 -13.21 11.71 23.52
N LEU A 257 -12.07 12.11 22.96
CA LEU A 257 -11.59 11.63 21.67
C LEU A 257 -10.84 10.28 21.75
N THR A 258 -10.13 10.01 22.85
CA THR A 258 -9.37 8.77 23.03
C THR A 258 -10.24 7.60 23.45
N GLU A 259 -11.13 7.82 24.43
CA GLU A 259 -11.85 6.76 25.14
C GLU A 259 -13.36 7.01 25.18
N GLY A 260 -13.80 8.23 24.89
CA GLY A 260 -15.20 8.60 24.93
C GLY A 260 -16.05 7.84 23.92
N SER A 261 -17.31 7.64 24.31
CA SER A 261 -18.36 7.09 23.44
C SER A 261 -18.47 7.85 22.12
N TYR A 262 -18.95 7.18 21.08
CA TYR A 262 -19.17 7.74 19.75
C TYR A 262 -20.66 7.74 19.43
N ARG A 263 -21.18 8.88 18.97
CA ARG A 263 -22.50 9.01 18.36
C ARG A 263 -22.40 9.94 17.16
N SER A 264 -23.19 9.67 16.12
CA SER A 264 -23.33 10.57 14.97
C SER A 264 -24.79 10.85 14.68
N PHE A 265 -25.03 11.96 13.99
CA PHE A 265 -26.35 12.39 13.55
C PHE A 265 -26.25 13.17 12.25
N THR A 266 -27.37 13.28 11.54
CA THR A 266 -27.53 14.17 10.39
C THR A 266 -28.64 15.16 10.66
N THR A 267 -28.50 16.37 10.10
CA THR A 267 -29.49 17.44 10.22
C THR A 267 -29.50 18.29 8.95
N ASN A 268 -30.43 19.24 8.85
CA ASN A 268 -30.63 20.09 7.67
C ASN A 268 -30.76 19.25 6.39
N ASP A 269 -31.71 18.31 6.39
CA ASP A 269 -31.96 17.39 5.26
C ASP A 269 -30.71 16.60 4.80
N ASN A 270 -29.92 16.11 5.77
CA ASN A 270 -28.64 15.40 5.56
C ASN A 270 -27.51 16.24 4.98
N THR A 271 -27.63 17.56 5.00
CA THR A 271 -26.58 18.48 4.56
C THR A 271 -25.47 18.63 5.60
N VAL A 272 -25.82 18.53 6.89
CA VAL A 272 -24.87 18.65 7.99
C VAL A 272 -24.72 17.30 8.68
N PHE A 273 -23.48 16.85 8.82
CA PHE A 273 -23.12 15.67 9.59
C PHE A 273 -22.50 16.07 10.92
N GLY A 274 -23.05 15.54 12.01
CA GLY A 274 -22.59 15.75 13.37
C GLY A 274 -21.93 14.50 13.95
N VAL A 275 -20.83 14.69 14.67
CA VAL A 275 -20.18 13.64 15.48
C VAL A 275 -20.01 14.13 16.90
N ILE A 276 -20.48 13.33 17.85
CA ILE A 276 -20.34 13.55 19.27
C ILE A 276 -19.40 12.51 19.86
N ARG A 277 -18.44 13.00 20.63
CA ARG A 277 -17.54 12.22 21.46
C ARG A 277 -17.71 12.63 22.92
N ASN A 278 -17.98 11.67 23.81
CA ASN A 278 -18.33 11.96 25.20
C ASN A 278 -17.68 10.97 26.17
N SER A 279 -16.89 11.48 27.14
CA SER A 279 -16.28 10.73 28.24
C SER A 279 -16.90 11.04 29.61
N GLY A 280 -18.06 11.71 29.64
CA GLY A 280 -18.79 12.14 30.82
C GLY A 280 -18.37 13.53 31.31
N SER A 281 -17.08 13.69 31.66
CA SER A 281 -16.54 14.98 32.15
C SER A 281 -16.11 15.94 31.03
N ARG A 282 -15.96 15.42 29.81
CA ARG A 282 -15.58 16.17 28.62
C ARG A 282 -16.43 15.76 27.43
N PHE A 283 -16.63 16.72 26.54
CA PHE A 283 -17.48 16.58 25.35
C PHE A 283 -16.84 17.29 24.16
N VAL A 284 -16.87 16.65 22.99
CA VAL A 284 -16.46 17.24 21.71
C VAL A 284 -17.55 17.01 20.68
N LEU A 285 -17.98 18.09 20.03
CA LEU A 285 -18.90 18.08 18.89
C LEU A 285 -18.15 18.55 17.64
N LEU A 286 -18.20 17.74 16.59
CA LEU A 286 -17.79 18.09 15.23
C LEU A 286 -19.04 18.25 14.37
N LEU A 287 -19.13 19.37 13.65
CA LEU A 287 -20.15 19.60 12.62
C LEU A 287 -19.44 19.79 11.28
N ILE A 288 -19.88 19.04 10.27
CA ILE A 288 -19.37 19.13 8.90
C ILE A 288 -20.54 19.55 8.01
N ASN A 289 -20.42 20.72 7.40
CA ASN A 289 -21.34 21.18 6.37
C ASN A 289 -20.83 20.71 5.00
N PHE A 290 -21.60 19.89 4.30
CA PHE A 290 -21.27 19.40 2.96
C PHE A 290 -21.82 20.28 1.82
N ASN A 291 -22.49 21.38 2.15
CA ASN A 291 -22.93 22.37 1.17
C ASN A 291 -21.89 23.49 1.09
N ASP A 292 -21.13 23.50 -0.01
CA ASP A 292 -19.93 24.32 -0.20
C ASP A 292 -20.17 25.81 0.12
N ASP A 293 -21.19 26.40 -0.48
CA ASP A 293 -21.37 27.86 -0.50
C ASP A 293 -22.52 28.37 0.39
N GLN A 294 -23.21 27.47 1.11
CA GLN A 294 -24.37 27.85 1.92
C GLN A 294 -24.15 27.54 3.39
N SER A 295 -24.13 28.59 4.20
CA SER A 295 -24.15 28.45 5.65
C SER A 295 -25.43 27.76 6.12
N GLN A 296 -25.28 26.89 7.11
CA GLN A 296 -26.38 26.15 7.72
C GLN A 296 -26.56 26.60 9.17
N VAL A 297 -27.81 26.82 9.58
CA VAL A 297 -28.17 27.01 10.98
C VAL A 297 -28.56 25.64 11.53
N VAL A 298 -27.89 25.21 12.59
CA VAL A 298 -28.07 23.89 13.20
C VAL A 298 -28.65 24.07 14.60
N ASP A 299 -29.78 23.42 14.88
CA ASP A 299 -30.31 23.28 16.23
C ASP A 299 -29.71 22.03 16.88
N LEU A 300 -29.09 22.22 18.04
CA LEU A 300 -28.42 21.17 18.82
C LEU A 300 -29.19 20.81 20.10
N SER A 301 -30.39 21.35 20.30
CA SER A 301 -31.16 21.17 21.54
C SER A 301 -31.55 19.71 21.81
N ALA A 302 -31.60 18.88 20.77
CA ALA A 302 -31.92 17.45 20.87
C ALA A 302 -30.68 16.55 21.06
N GLU A 303 -29.47 17.12 21.05
CA GLU A 303 -28.20 16.38 20.93
C GLU A 303 -27.35 16.38 22.20
#